data_AF-A0A9D7RHC9-F1
#
_entry.id   AF-A0A9D7RHC9-F1
#
_cell.length_a   1.000
_cell.length_b   1.000
_cell.length_c   1.000
_cell.angle_alpha   90.00
_cell.angle_beta   90.00
_cell.angle_gamma   90.00
#
_symmetry.space_group_name_H-M   'P 1'
#
loop_
_entity.id
_entity.type
_entity.pdbx_description
1 polymer ?
#
loop_
_entity_poly.entity_id
_entity_poly.type
_entity_poly.pdbx_seq_one_letter_code
_entity_poly.pdbx_strand_id
1 'polypeptide(L)' 'MGEEGFIKTIRSGVTPEGKKLDQKFMPWQNIAQQDDEALKAIYTYLMAQPKLETPKDLAKAKSEK' A
#
# COMPACT_ATOMS: atom_id res chain seq x y z
N MET A 1 -8.01 8.48 2.86
CA MET A 1 -8.39 7.11 2.50
C MET A 1 -8.45 6.32 3.81
N GLY A 2 -9.60 5.75 4.18
CA GLY A 2 -9.74 4.93 5.39
C GLY A 2 -9.62 3.43 5.10
N GLU A 3 -9.82 2.60 6.12
CA GLU A 3 -9.74 1.13 6.05
C GLU A 3 -10.59 0.53 4.91
N GLU A 4 -11.87 0.91 4.82
CA GLU A 4 -12.77 0.40 3.77
C GLU A 4 -12.30 0.76 2.36
N GLY A 5 -11.68 1.94 2.21
CA GLY A 5 -11.08 2.37 0.95
C GLY A 5 -9.89 1.49 0.56
N PHE A 6 -9.06 1.11 1.53
CA PHE A 6 -7.95 0.19 1.32
C PHE A 6 -8.45 -1.19 0.87
N ILE A 7 -9.42 -1.76 1.58
CA ILE A 7 -10.01 -3.06 1.25
C ILE A 7 -10.59 -3.04 -0.16
N LYS A 8 -11.36 -2.02 -0.51
CA LYS A 8 -11.95 -1.87 -1.86
C LYS A 8 -10.87 -1.77 -2.93
N THR A 9 -9.79 -1.05 -2.67
CA THR A 9 -8.67 -0.92 -3.62
C THR A 9 -7.94 -2.24 -3.83
N ILE A 10 -7.68 -3.00 -2.76
CA ILE A 10 -7.08 -4.32 -2.87
C ILE A 10 -8.03 -5.30 -3.55
N ARG A 11 -9.35 -5.27 -3.30
CA ARG A 11 -10.30 -6.16 -3.98
C ARG A 11 -10.50 -5.84 -5.47
N SER A 12 -10.49 -4.57 -5.84
CA SER A 12 -10.73 -4.13 -7.23
C SER A 12 -9.47 -3.96 -8.07
N GLY A 13 -8.31 -3.78 -7.42
CA GLY A 13 -7.08 -3.38 -8.10
C GLY A 13 -7.06 -1.93 -8.55
N VAL A 14 -7.99 -1.09 -8.08
CA VAL A 14 -8.12 0.31 -8.49
C VAL A 14 -8.05 1.21 -7.25
N THR A 15 -7.12 2.17 -7.27
CA THR A 15 -7.01 3.18 -6.23
C THR A 15 -8.22 4.11 -6.25
N PRO A 16 -8.57 4.80 -5.15
CA PRO A 16 -9.66 5.77 -5.15
C PRO A 16 -9.43 6.93 -6.13
N GLU A 17 -8.19 7.17 -6.55
CA GLU A 17 -7.82 8.13 -7.59
C GLU A 17 -8.02 7.58 -9.02
N GLY A 18 -8.52 6.36 -9.18
CA GLY A 18 -8.77 5.72 -10.47
C GLY A 18 -7.53 5.07 -11.12
N LYS A 19 -6.41 4.96 -10.40
CA LYS A 19 -5.21 4.29 -10.94
C LYS A 19 -5.31 2.79 -10.75
N LYS A 20 -4.99 2.02 -11.80
CA LYS A 20 -4.89 0.56 -11.69
C LYS A 20 -3.57 0.18 -11.03
N LEU A 21 -3.63 -0.78 -10.11
CA LEU A 21 -2.45 -1.38 -9.49
C LEU A 21 -1.76 -2.28 -10.52
N ASP A 22 -0.49 -1.97 -10.79
CA ASP A 22 0.33 -2.74 -11.71
C ASP A 22 0.75 -4.06 -11.06
N GLN A 23 0.27 -5.18 -11.62
CA GLN A 23 0.52 -6.52 -11.10
C GLN A 23 2.01 -6.90 -11.13
N LYS A 24 2.79 -6.30 -12.04
CA LYS A 24 4.23 -6.58 -12.15
C LYS A 24 5.00 -6.08 -10.95
N PHE A 25 4.58 -4.97 -10.36
CA PHE A 25 5.23 -4.35 -9.22
C PHE A 25 4.55 -4.66 -7.89
N MET A 26 3.25 -4.99 -7.92
CA MET A 26 2.47 -5.32 -6.75
C MET A 26 1.51 -6.48 -7.06
N PRO A 27 1.84 -7.73 -6.66
CA PRO A 27 0.95 -8.88 -6.85
C PRO A 27 -0.22 -8.87 -5.85
N TRP A 28 -1.08 -7.86 -5.96
CA TRP A 28 -2.18 -7.58 -5.05
C TRP A 28 -3.30 -8.65 -5.12
N GLN A 29 -3.41 -9.39 -6.24
CA GLN A 29 -4.46 -10.40 -6.43
C GLN A 29 -4.44 -11.51 -5.39
N ASN A 30 -3.26 -11.91 -4.92
CA ASN A 30 -3.13 -12.93 -3.89
C ASN A 30 -3.64 -12.42 -2.54
N ILE A 31 -3.38 -11.15 -2.25
CA ILE A 31 -3.85 -10.47 -1.03
C ILE A 31 -5.37 -10.24 -1.12
N ALA A 32 -5.89 -9.94 -2.30
CA ALA A 32 -7.33 -9.73 -2.54
C ALA A 32 -8.20 -10.96 -2.26
N GLN A 33 -7.62 -12.16 -2.29
CA GLN A 33 -8.31 -13.42 -1.97
C GLN A 33 -8.36 -13.71 -0.47
N GLN A 34 -7.68 -12.91 0.35
CA GLN A 34 -7.72 -13.07 1.80
C GLN A 34 -9.05 -12.57 2.39
N ASP A 35 -9.36 -13.06 3.60
CA ASP A 35 -10.51 -12.64 4.37
C ASP A 35 -10.44 -11.16 4.76
N ASP A 36 -11.61 -10.54 4.94
CA ASP A 36 -11.69 -9.13 5.33
C ASP A 36 -10.97 -8.84 6.66
N GLU A 37 -10.96 -9.78 7.60
CA GLU A 37 -10.22 -9.64 8.87
C GLU A 37 -8.70 -9.57 8.65
N ALA A 38 -8.17 -10.41 7.77
CA ALA A 38 -6.76 -10.38 7.40
C ALA A 38 -6.40 -9.06 6.68
N LEU A 39 -7.27 -8.58 5.78
CA LEU A 39 -7.07 -7.31 5.09
C LEU A 39 -7.08 -6.12 6.06
N LYS A 40 -7.93 -6.14 7.08
CA LYS A 40 -7.94 -5.15 8.16
C LYS A 40 -6.64 -5.17 8.97
N ALA A 41 -6.20 -6.35 9.39
CA ALA A 41 -4.96 -6.50 10.15
C ALA A 41 -3.74 -5.96 9.36
N ILE A 42 -3.68 -6.22 8.06
CA ILE A 42 -2.65 -5.66 7.17
C ILE A 42 -2.73 -4.13 7.13
N TYR A 43 -3.92 -3.56 6.96
CA TYR A 43 -4.10 -2.11 6.96
C TYR A 43 -3.65 -1.47 8.28
N THR A 44 -4.08 -2.03 9.42
CA THR A 44 -3.68 -1.56 10.76
C THR A 44 -2.18 -1.63 10.93
N TYR A 45 -1.55 -2.74 10.52
CA TYR A 45 -0.11 -2.89 10.60
C TYR A 45 0.61 -1.81 9.78
N LEU A 46 0.22 -1.59 8.53
CA LEU A 46 0.82 -0.59 7.63
C LEU A 46 0.66 0.84 8.19
N MET A 47 -0.49 1.15 8.79
CA MET A 47 -0.73 2.46 9.40
C MET A 47 0.05 2.65 10.70
N ALA A 48 0.37 1.57 11.42
CA ALA A 48 1.19 1.61 12.62
C ALA A 48 2.69 1.71 12.32
N GLN A 49 3.12 1.37 11.10
CA GLN A 49 4.53 1.48 10.72
C GLN A 49 4.96 2.95 10.64
N PRO A 50 6.18 3.28 11.11
CA PRO A 50 6.77 4.58 10.84
C PRO A 50 6.94 4.77 9.34
N LYS A 51 6.79 6.01 8.88
CA LYS A 51 7.01 6.35 7.47
C LYS A 51 8.45 6.01 7.11
N LEU A 52 8.64 5.00 6.25
CA LEU A 52 9.95 4.73 5.67
C LEU A 52 10.32 5.88 4.75
N GLU A 53 11.58 6.32 4.87
CA GLU A 53 12.13 7.34 4.00
C GLU A 53 12.06 6.85 2.55
N THR A 54 11.44 7.65 1.67
CA THR A 54 11.34 7.24 0.26
C THR A 54 12.73 7.32 -0.39
N PRO A 55 12.98 6.63 -1.51
CA PRO A 55 14.23 6.79 -2.27
C PRO A 55 14.54 8.24 -2.64
N LYS A 56 13.51 9.09 -2.76
CA LYS A 56 13.63 10.53 -3.01
C LYS A 56 14.20 11.29 -1.79
N ASP A 57 13.89 10.84 -0.59
CA ASP A 57 14.45 11.35 0.67
C ASP A 57 15.87 10.84 0.89
N LEU A 58 16.14 9.56 0.58
CA LEU A 58 17.48 8.96 0.63
C LEU A 58 18.47 9.62 -0.36
N ALA A 59 17.99 10.05 -1.53
CA ALA A 59 18.80 10.80 -2.50
C ALA A 59 19.22 12.19 -1.99
N LYS A 60 18.42 12.81 -1.11
CA LYS A 60 18.77 14.08 -0.46
C LYS A 60 19.79 13.87 0.67
N ALA A 61 19.64 12.80 1.46
CA ALA A 61 20.56 12.45 2.55
C ALA A 61 21.97 12.02 2.08
N LYS A 62 22.10 11.51 0.85
CA LYS A 62 23.38 11.12 0.24
C LYS A 62 24.16 12.29 -0.38
N SER A 63 23.56 13.47 -0.48
CA SER A 63 24.21 14.65 -1.09
C SER A 63 24.83 15.61 -0.07
N GLU A 64 24.77 15.28 1.22
CA GLU A 64 25.31 16.10 2.31
C GLU A 64 26.48 15.40 3.05
N LYS A 65 27.27 14.59 2.33
CA LYS A 65 28.55 14.08 2.83
C LYS A 65 29.62 14.02 1.75
#